data_AF-A0A442G703-F1
#
_entry.id   AF-A0A442G703-F1
#
_cell.length_a   1.000
_cell.length_b   1.000
_cell.length_c   1.000
_cell.angle_alpha   90.00
_cell.angle_beta   90.00
_cell.angle_gamma   90.00
#
_symmetry.space_group_name_H-M   'P 1'
#
loop_
_entity.id
_entity.type
_entity.pdbx_description
1 polymer ?
#
loop_
_entity_poly.entity_id
_entity_poly.type
_entity_poly.pdbx_seq_one_letter_code
_entity_poly.pdbx_strand_id
1 'polypeptide(L)' 'MPALTLAVEIADTVAAAKKRRQSSFDVKSKARELAKAHPNAGASVGDVTDILEEESLAAGIVPISKPH' A
#
# COMPACT_ATOMS: atom_id res chain seq x y z
N MET A 1 -2.00 13.70 -6.22
CA MET A 1 -1.33 12.69 -7.05
C MET A 1 0.03 12.41 -6.43
N PRO A 2 0.29 11.20 -5.89
CA PRO A 2 1.59 10.84 -5.33
C PRO A 2 2.69 10.99 -6.40
N ALA A 3 3.92 11.24 -5.96
CA ALA A 3 5.08 11.16 -6.83
C ALA A 3 5.16 9.78 -7.51
N LEU A 4 5.58 9.73 -8.79
CA LEU A 4 5.69 8.48 -9.58
C LEU A 4 6.45 7.37 -8.84
N THR A 5 7.48 7.73 -8.08
CA THR A 5 8.26 6.79 -7.25
C THR A 5 7.43 6.07 -6.21
N LEU A 6 6.50 6.77 -5.54
CA LEU A 6 5.64 6.18 -4.52
C LEU A 6 4.60 5.25 -5.15
N ALA A 7 4.05 5.61 -6.32
CA ALA A 7 3.11 4.74 -7.04
C ALA A 7 3.77 3.43 -7.47
N VAL A 8 5.02 3.48 -7.96
CA VAL A 8 5.78 2.26 -8.32
C VAL A 8 6.03 1.38 -7.09
N GLU A 9 6.42 1.95 -5.95
CA GLU A 9 6.64 1.16 -4.74
C GLU A 9 5.37 0.52 -4.17
N ILE A 10 4.23 1.20 -4.29
CA ILE A 10 2.93 0.63 -3.92
C ILE A 10 2.63 -0.60 -4.79
N ALA A 11 2.76 -0.46 -6.12
CA ALA A 11 2.55 -1.56 -7.06
C ALA A 11 3.52 -2.73 -6.81
N ASP A 12 4.80 -2.45 -6.57
CA ASP A 12 5.81 -3.47 -6.24
C ASP A 12 5.49 -4.18 -4.92
N THR A 13 4.99 -3.45 -3.93
CA THR A 13 4.59 -4.03 -2.64
C THR A 13 3.43 -5.01 -2.81
N VAL A 14 2.41 -4.64 -3.60
CA VAL A 14 1.26 -5.50 -3.90
C VAL A 14 1.70 -6.71 -4.74
N ALA A 15 2.55 -6.51 -5.75
CA ALA A 15 3.10 -7.58 -6.56
C ALA A 15 3.92 -8.58 -5.74
N ALA A 16 4.72 -8.09 -4.80
CA ALA A 16 5.49 -8.91 -3.87
C ALA A 16 4.59 -9.72 -2.93
N ALA A 17 3.54 -9.10 -2.39
CA ALA A 17 2.55 -9.78 -1.53
C ALA A 17 1.81 -10.88 -2.30
N LYS A 18 1.40 -10.60 -3.55
CA LYS A 18 0.80 -11.58 -4.46
C LYS A 18 1.76 -12.75 -4.77
N LYS A 19 3.03 -12.45 -5.08
CA LYS A 19 4.06 -13.47 -5.34
C LYS A 19 4.30 -14.37 -4.12
N ARG A 20 4.23 -13.81 -2.92
CA ARG A 20 4.34 -14.55 -1.65
C ARG A 20 3.06 -15.32 -1.28
N ARG A 21 1.99 -15.25 -2.08
CA ARG A 21 0.66 -15.79 -1.78
C ARG A 21 0.14 -15.35 -0.42
N GLN A 22 0.47 -14.12 -0.01
CA GLN A 22 -0.13 -13.54 1.18
C GLN A 22 -1.61 -13.30 0.90
N SER A 23 -2.47 -14.04 1.59
CA SER A 23 -3.93 -13.89 1.48
C SER A 23 -4.42 -12.60 2.13
N SER A 24 -3.58 -11.97 2.95
CA SER A 24 -3.97 -10.88 3.82
C SER A 24 -2.80 -9.91 4.02
N PHE A 25 -3.10 -8.61 4.04
CA PHE A 25 -2.09 -7.54 4.07
C PHE A 25 -2.53 -6.36 4.94
N ASP A 26 -1.71 -5.97 5.93
CA ASP A 26 -1.98 -4.80 6.78
C ASP A 26 -1.65 -3.51 6.03
N VAL A 27 -2.67 -3.00 5.33
CA VAL A 27 -2.57 -1.82 4.47
C VAL A 27 -2.14 -0.59 5.27
N LYS A 28 -2.68 -0.38 6.48
CA LYS A 28 -2.38 0.80 7.30
C LYS A 28 -0.93 0.81 7.77
N SER A 29 -0.42 -0.33 8.25
CA SER A 29 0.98 -0.42 8.68
C SER A 29 1.92 -0.17 7.50
N LYS A 30 1.62 -0.75 6.33
CA LYS A 30 2.45 -0.53 5.14
C LYS A 30 2.37 0.90 4.61
N ALA A 31 1.17 1.48 4.53
CA ALA A 31 0.99 2.86 4.08
C ALA A 31 1.80 3.84 4.94
N ARG A 32 1.84 3.60 6.26
CA ARG A 32 2.67 4.38 7.17
C ARG A 32 4.17 4.20 6.93
N GLU A 33 4.63 2.99 6.64
CA GLU A 33 6.02 2.73 6.26
C GLU A 33 6.39 3.46 4.97
N LEU A 34 5.56 3.35 3.93
CA LEU A 34 5.79 3.95 2.62
C LEU A 34 5.75 5.49 2.68
N ALA A 35 4.78 6.07 3.39
CA ALA A 35 4.71 7.52 3.60
C ALA A 35 5.93 8.05 4.38
N LYS A 36 6.47 7.28 5.33
CA LYS A 36 7.72 7.63 6.05
C LYS A 36 8.96 7.49 5.17
N ALA A 37 9.00 6.49 4.29
CA ALA A 37 10.11 6.31 3.35
C ALA A 37 10.13 7.41 2.27
N HIS A 38 8.97 7.98 1.94
CA HIS A 38 8.81 9.03 0.93
C HIS A 38 8.21 10.33 1.48
N PRO A 39 8.90 11.03 2.40
CA PRO A 39 8.39 12.26 2.99
C PRO A 39 8.18 13.38 1.95
N ASN A 40 8.86 13.29 0.80
CA ASN A 40 8.77 14.27 -0.29
C ASN A 40 7.72 13.90 -1.36
N ALA A 41 7.00 12.78 -1.23
CA ALA A 41 6.05 12.35 -2.25
C ALA A 41 4.75 13.16 -2.28
N GLY A 42 4.55 14.08 -1.34
CA GLY A 42 3.37 14.95 -1.27
C GLY A 42 2.05 14.20 -1.04
N ALA A 43 2.12 12.91 -0.70
CA ALA A 43 0.98 12.06 -0.43
C ALA A 43 0.85 11.84 1.08
N SER A 44 -0.36 11.99 1.59
CA SER A 44 -0.66 11.67 2.98
C SER A 44 -0.66 10.16 3.19
N VAL A 45 -0.56 9.73 4.46
CA VAL A 45 -0.75 8.32 4.81
C VAL A 45 -2.12 7.81 4.34
N GLY A 46 -3.15 8.67 4.34
CA GLY A 46 -4.48 8.36 3.81
C GLY A 46 -4.44 8.05 2.32
N ASP A 47 -3.85 8.93 1.52
CA ASP A 47 -3.73 8.73 0.07
C ASP A 47 -2.98 7.43 -0.26
N VAL A 48 -1.91 7.12 0.47
CA VAL A 48 -1.15 5.88 0.29
C VAL A 48 -1.97 4.66 0.70
N THR A 49 -2.79 4.78 1.76
CA THR A 49 -3.69 3.72 2.23
C THR A 49 -4.74 3.40 1.18
N ASP A 50 -5.42 4.43 0.66
CA ASP A 50 -6.50 4.26 -0.33
C ASP A 50 -5.98 3.56 -1.59
N ILE A 51 -4.82 3.98 -2.11
CA ILE A 51 -4.20 3.38 -3.30
C ILE A 51 -3.76 1.94 -3.02
N LEU A 52 -3.13 1.66 -1.88
CA LEU A 52 -2.76 0.29 -1.51
C LEU A 52 -3.97 -0.61 -1.37
N GLU A 53 -5.07 -0.10 -0.84
CA GLU A 53 -6.30 -0.87 -0.64
C GLU A 53 -6.92 -1.23 -1.99
N GLU A 54 -7.02 -0.27 -2.91
CA GLU A 54 -7.50 -0.47 -4.28
C GLU A 54 -6.62 -1.48 -5.05
N GLU A 55 -5.30 -1.29 -5.04
CA GLU A 55 -4.36 -2.18 -5.71
C GLU A 55 -4.35 -3.59 -5.11
N SER A 56 -4.46 -3.69 -3.77
CA SER A 56 -4.54 -5.00 -3.09
C SER A 56 -5.81 -5.75 -3.49
N LEU A 57 -6.95 -5.06 -3.52
CA LEU A 57 -8.22 -5.63 -3.96
C LEU A 57 -8.15 -6.08 -5.43
N ALA A 58 -7.57 -5.26 -6.31
CA ALA A 58 -7.35 -5.61 -7.71
C ALA A 58 -6.41 -6.82 -7.87
N ALA A 59 -5.46 -7.00 -6.95
CA ALA A 59 -4.58 -8.16 -6.90
C ALA A 59 -5.20 -9.41 -6.24
N GLY A 60 -6.41 -9.30 -5.67
CA GLY A 60 -7.09 -10.37 -4.94
C GLY A 60 -6.57 -10.61 -3.52
N ILE A 61 -5.90 -9.62 -2.93
CA ILE A 61 -5.36 -9.65 -1.57
C ILE A 61 -6.37 -8.95 -0.65
N VAL A 62 -6.75 -9.61 0.45
CA VAL A 62 -7.70 -9.03 1.40
C VAL A 62 -6.98 -8.01 2.29
N PRO A 63 -7.36 -6.72 2.28
CA PRO A 63 -6.88 -5.75 3.23
C PRO A 63 -7.28 -6.16 4.65
N ILE A 64 -6.31 -6.26 5.56
CA ILE A 64 -6.60 -6.43 6.99
C ILE A 64 -6.59 -5.06 7.63
N SER A 65 -7.76 -4.46 7.72
CA SER A 65 -8.00 -3.37 8.64
C SER A 65 -8.20 -3.99 10.03
N LYS A 66 -7.16 -4.05 10.87
CA LYS A 66 -7.36 -4.43 12.28
C LYS A 66 -8.45 -3.51 12.88
N PRO A 67 -9.54 -4.05 13.43
CA PRO A 67 -10.47 -3.25 14.22
C PRO A 67 -9.72 -2.80 15.47
N HIS A 68 -9.82 -1.51 15.75
CA HIS A 68 -9.17 -0.85 16.87
C HIS A 68 -9.93 -1.10 18.19
#